data_AF-A0A6N8R720-F1
#
_entry.id   AF-A0A6N8R720-F1
#
_cell.length_a   1.000
_cell.length_b   1.000
_cell.length_c   1.000
_cell.angle_alpha   90.00
_cell.angle_beta   90.00
_cell.angle_gamma   90.00
#
_symmetry.space_group_name_H-M   'P 1'
#
loop_
_entity.id
_entity.type
_entity.pdbx_description
1 polymer ?
#
loop_
_entity_poly.entity_id
_entity_poly.type
_entity_poly.pdbx_seq_one_letter_code
_entity_poly.pdbx_strand_id
1 'polypeptide(L)'
;VPNRGAMVAARFNANIGYRVLVTVSDRNGKPLPFGALASNDDTGQQSIVDEGGILYLSGISSKSQSWTVRWGNQADQQCQFAFSTPDSEPTTSVLQGTAQCH
;
A
#
# COMPACT_ATOMS: atom_id res chain seq x y z
N VAL A 1 18.12 -12.12 24.59
CA VAL A 1 17.12 -11.77 25.63
C VAL A 1 17.85 -10.99 26.72
N PRO A 2 17.44 -9.76 27.10
CA PRO A 2 18.19 -8.97 28.07
C PRO A 2 17.98 -9.50 29.50
N ASN A 3 19.01 -9.39 30.33
CA ASN A 3 19.01 -9.81 31.74
C ASN A 3 18.81 -8.60 32.69
N ARG A 4 18.78 -8.88 34.00
CA ARG A 4 18.38 -7.92 35.04
C ARG A 4 19.27 -6.66 35.02
N GLY A 5 18.65 -5.50 34.81
CA GLY A 5 19.32 -4.18 34.82
C GLY A 5 19.59 -3.57 33.44
N ALA A 6 19.37 -4.31 32.35
CA ALA A 6 19.54 -3.79 30.99
C ALA A 6 18.28 -3.05 30.50
N MET A 7 18.43 -1.78 30.12
CA MET A 7 17.43 -1.04 29.35
C MET A 7 17.73 -1.23 27.86
N VAL A 8 16.77 -1.73 27.10
CA VAL A 8 16.92 -1.98 25.66
C VAL A 8 15.95 -1.14 24.86
N ALA A 9 16.45 -0.47 23.83
CA ALA A 9 15.63 0.28 22.89
C ALA A 9 15.08 -0.65 21.82
N ALA A 10 13.76 -0.81 21.77
CA ALA A 10 13.07 -1.41 20.64
C ALA A 10 12.81 -0.33 19.58
N ARG A 11 13.21 -0.59 18.34
CA ARG A 11 12.92 0.30 17.21
C ARG A 11 11.70 -0.23 16.48
N PHE A 12 10.70 0.63 16.31
CA PHE A 12 9.50 0.35 15.52
C PHE A 12 9.45 1.33 14.36
N ASN A 13 9.32 0.81 13.13
CA ASN A 13 9.06 1.63 11.96
C ASN A 13 7.55 1.83 11.86
N ALA A 14 7.04 2.96 12.33
CA ALA A 14 5.64 3.31 12.24
C ALA A 14 5.35 3.98 10.89
N ASN A 15 4.28 3.53 10.20
CA ASN A 15 3.79 4.18 9.00
C ASN A 15 2.92 5.38 9.39
N ILE A 16 3.46 6.59 9.27
CA ILE A 16 2.76 7.83 9.62
C ILE A 16 1.93 8.29 8.42
N GLY A 17 0.61 8.41 8.61
CA GLY A 17 -0.35 8.79 7.57
C GLY A 17 -1.63 7.97 7.66
N TYR A 18 -2.45 8.08 6.62
CA TYR A 18 -3.76 7.45 6.55
C TYR A 18 -3.67 5.95 6.27
N ARG A 19 -4.70 5.23 6.73
CA ARG A 19 -4.97 3.84 6.35
C ARG A 19 -6.03 3.85 5.26
N VAL A 20 -5.78 3.15 4.16
CA VAL A 20 -6.65 3.17 2.99
C VAL A 20 -6.86 1.76 2.46
N LEU A 21 -8.11 1.41 2.16
CA LEU A 21 -8.46 0.30 1.29
C LEU A 21 -8.61 0.85 -0.13
N VAL A 22 -7.72 0.43 -1.03
CA VAL A 22 -7.71 0.90 -2.42
C VAL A 22 -8.12 -0.25 -3.33
N THR A 23 -9.24 -0.11 -4.03
CA THR A 23 -9.61 -1.03 -5.11
C THR A 23 -8.82 -0.65 -6.36
N VAL A 24 -8.01 -1.58 -6.87
CA VAL A 24 -7.15 -1.35 -8.03
C VAL A 24 -7.61 -2.21 -9.20
N SER A 25 -7.78 -1.57 -10.36
CA SER A 25 -8.14 -2.23 -11.61
C SER A 25 -7.07 -2.04 -12.69
N ASP A 26 -6.99 -2.98 -13.63
CA ASP A 26 -6.14 -2.89 -14.80
C ASP A 26 -6.66 -1.83 -15.80
N ARG A 27 -5.94 -1.67 -16.92
CA ARG A 27 -6.34 -0.77 -18.01
C ARG A 27 -7.71 -1.09 -18.62
N ASN A 28 -8.22 -2.32 -18.44
CA ASN A 28 -9.50 -2.79 -18.94
C ASN A 28 -10.61 -2.74 -17.87
N GLY A 29 -10.32 -2.22 -16.68
CA GLY A 29 -11.27 -2.15 -15.56
C GLY A 29 -11.45 -3.48 -14.80
N LYS A 30 -10.62 -4.49 -15.06
CA LYS A 30 -10.64 -5.77 -14.32
C LYS A 30 -9.87 -5.63 -13.01
N PRO A 31 -10.32 -6.26 -11.91
CA PRO A 31 -9.55 -6.26 -10.66
C PRO A 31 -8.17 -6.89 -10.87
N LEU A 32 -7.17 -6.38 -10.16
CA LEU A 32 -5.84 -7.00 -10.16
C LEU A 32 -5.88 -8.42 -9.58
N PRO A 33 -4.95 -9.32 -9.98
CA PRO A 33 -4.95 -10.70 -9.52
C PRO A 33 -4.72 -10.83 -8.01
N PHE A 34 -5.46 -11.74 -7.38
CA PHE A 34 -5.21 -12.14 -5.99
C PHE A 34 -3.75 -12.56 -5.78
N GLY A 35 -3.15 -12.13 -4.68
CA GLY A 35 -1.78 -12.47 -4.34
C GLY A 35 -0.71 -11.63 -5.05
N ALA A 36 -1.11 -10.69 -5.93
CA ALA A 36 -0.16 -9.75 -6.52
C ALA A 36 0.48 -8.88 -5.42
N LEU A 37 1.79 -8.66 -5.52
CA LEU A 37 2.57 -7.90 -4.55
C LEU A 37 2.64 -6.44 -4.99
N ALA A 38 2.11 -5.54 -4.19
CA ALA A 38 2.27 -4.10 -4.34
C ALA A 38 3.46 -3.62 -3.50
N SER A 39 4.35 -2.82 -4.07
CA SER A 39 5.47 -2.21 -3.37
C SER A 39 5.59 -0.73 -3.67
N ASN A 40 6.02 0.03 -2.66
CA ASN A 40 6.42 1.43 -2.81
C ASN A 40 7.92 1.53 -2.55
N ASP A 41 8.68 1.89 -3.57
CA ASP A 41 10.15 1.89 -3.50
C ASP A 41 10.70 3.03 -2.63
N ASP A 42 9.96 4.14 -2.51
CA ASP A 42 10.37 5.29 -1.69
C ASP A 42 10.24 5.01 -0.19
N THR A 43 9.20 4.28 0.22
CA THR A 43 8.90 3.99 1.63
C THR A 43 9.32 2.58 2.04
N GLY A 44 9.63 1.70 1.09
CA GLY A 44 9.88 0.27 1.32
C GLY A 44 8.63 -0.51 1.76
N GLN A 45 7.45 0.07 1.64
CA GLN A 45 6.20 -0.56 2.04
C GLN A 45 5.76 -1.63 1.04
N GLN A 46 5.10 -2.66 1.55
CA GLN A 46 4.56 -3.75 0.75
C GLN A 46 3.15 -4.11 1.19
N SER A 47 2.32 -4.54 0.25
CA SER A 47 0.97 -5.04 0.49
C SER A 47 0.60 -6.09 -0.56
N ILE A 48 -0.46 -6.85 -0.32
CA ILE A 48 -0.90 -7.95 -1.17
C ILE A 48 -2.33 -7.68 -1.61
N VAL A 49 -2.61 -7.88 -2.89
CA VAL A 49 -3.94 -7.74 -3.50
C VAL A 49 -4.85 -8.89 -3.03
N ASP A 50 -6.02 -8.56 -2.51
CA ASP A 50 -7.05 -9.54 -2.13
C ASP A 50 -7.89 -10.02 -3.33
N GLU A 51 -8.94 -10.80 -3.07
CA GLU A 51 -9.78 -11.39 -4.13
C GLU A 51 -10.61 -10.37 -4.90
N GLY A 52 -10.87 -9.20 -4.30
CA GLY A 52 -11.62 -8.11 -4.90
C GLY A 52 -10.75 -7.11 -5.67
N GLY A 53 -9.45 -7.36 -5.78
CA GLY A 53 -8.51 -6.37 -6.31
C GLY A 53 -8.20 -5.25 -5.30
N ILE A 54 -8.41 -5.47 -4.00
CA ILE A 54 -8.26 -4.46 -2.96
C ILE A 54 -6.89 -4.58 -2.30
N LEU A 55 -6.24 -3.44 -2.07
CA LEU A 55 -5.01 -3.29 -1.30
C LEU A 55 -5.30 -2.56 -0.01
N TYR A 56 -4.81 -3.08 1.11
CA TYR A 56 -4.70 -2.32 2.35
C TYR A 56 -3.35 -1.62 2.40
N LEU A 57 -3.36 -0.29 2.40
CA LEU A 57 -2.18 0.56 2.48
C LEU A 57 -2.20 1.39 3.77
N SER A 58 -1.03 1.66 4.34
CA SER A 58 -0.90 2.45 5.57
C SER A 58 0.22 3.47 5.44
N GLY A 59 0.11 4.60 6.14
CA GLY A 59 1.07 5.70 5.97
C GLY A 59 0.93 6.41 4.64
N ILE A 60 -0.27 6.39 4.05
CA ILE A 60 -0.56 7.17 2.85
C ILE A 60 -0.64 8.64 3.24
N SER A 61 -0.08 9.51 2.41
CA SER A 61 -0.09 10.95 2.64
C SER A 61 -0.88 11.68 1.55
N SER A 62 -1.04 13.00 1.69
CA SER A 62 -1.62 13.82 0.64
C SER A 62 -0.69 14.04 -0.57
N LYS A 63 0.60 13.72 -0.42
CA LYS A 63 1.51 13.64 -1.57
C LYS A 63 1.27 12.33 -2.31
N SER A 64 1.24 12.44 -3.64
CA SER A 64 1.15 11.29 -4.55
C SER A 64 2.31 10.32 -4.32
N GLN A 65 1.96 9.06 -4.08
CA GLN A 65 2.88 7.95 -3.88
C GLN A 65 2.73 6.97 -5.03
N SER A 66 3.86 6.56 -5.64
CA SER A 66 3.88 5.58 -6.72
C SER A 66 3.99 4.16 -6.15
N TRP A 67 3.19 3.26 -6.69
CA TRP A 67 3.15 1.85 -6.29
C TRP A 67 3.33 0.97 -7.52
N THR A 68 4.23 0.01 -7.42
CA THR A 68 4.42 -1.03 -8.43
C THR A 68 3.71 -2.30 -7.96
N VAL A 69 2.86 -2.88 -8.79
CA VAL A 69 2.18 -4.15 -8.51
C VAL A 69 2.71 -5.22 -9.44
N ARG A 70 3.09 -6.38 -8.90
CA ARG A 70 3.67 -7.50 -9.66
C ARG A 70 2.99 -8.81 -9.29
N TRP A 71 2.59 -9.57 -10.29
CA TRP A 71 2.06 -10.95 -10.13
C TRP A 71 2.85 -11.99 -10.93
N GLY A 72 3.95 -11.55 -11.56
CA GLY A 72 4.87 -12.42 -12.27
C GLY A 72 6.14 -11.68 -12.69
N ASN A 73 6.90 -12.28 -13.61
CA ASN A 73 8.21 -11.79 -14.04
C ASN A 73 8.20 -11.17 -15.45
N GLN A 74 7.11 -11.32 -16.18
CA GLN A 74 6.98 -10.74 -17.52
C GLN A 74 6.55 -9.27 -17.45
N ALA A 75 6.84 -8.51 -18.52
CA ALA A 75 6.54 -7.08 -18.57
C ALA A 75 5.04 -6.76 -18.47
N ASP A 76 4.18 -7.67 -18.93
CA ASP A 76 2.72 -7.62 -18.84
C ASP A 76 2.17 -8.18 -17.51
N GLN A 77 3.05 -8.68 -16.64
CA GLN A 77 2.71 -9.23 -15.32
C GLN A 77 3.01 -8.25 -14.18
N GLN A 78 3.07 -6.97 -14.52
CA GLN A 78 3.27 -5.87 -13.60
C GLN A 78 2.61 -4.61 -14.12
N CYS A 79 2.29 -3.69 -13.21
CA CYS A 79 1.75 -2.38 -13.54
C CYS A 79 2.11 -1.37 -12.44
N GLN A 80 1.88 -0.08 -12.71
CA GLN A 80 2.08 0.99 -11.75
C GLN A 80 0.82 1.82 -11.57
N PHE A 81 0.58 2.27 -10.34
CA PHE A 81 -0.47 3.25 -10.04
C PHE A 81 0.06 4.29 -9.06
N ALA A 82 -0.54 5.47 -9.09
CA ALA A 82 -0.27 6.53 -8.14
C ALA A 82 -1.49 6.75 -7.24
N PHE A 83 -1.25 7.03 -5.96
CA PHE A 83 -2.33 7.27 -5.00
C PHE A 83 -1.94 8.33 -3.98
N SER A 84 -2.90 9.17 -3.59
CA SER A 84 -2.79 10.14 -2.50
C SER A 84 -4.12 10.27 -1.78
N THR A 85 -4.08 10.76 -0.55
CA THR A 85 -5.28 11.11 0.21
C THR A 85 -5.61 12.59 0.08
N PRO A 86 -6.86 13.00 0.32
CA PRO A 86 -7.19 14.40 0.53
C PRO A 86 -6.40 14.99 1.72
N ASP A 87 -6.18 16.31 1.72
CA ASP A 87 -5.56 17.05 2.84
C ASP A 87 -6.48 17.21 4.07
N SER A 88 -7.72 16.71 4.01
CA SER A 88 -8.68 16.83 5.12
C SER A 88 -8.48 15.75 6.17
N GLU A 89 -8.62 16.13 7.44
CA GLU A 89 -8.68 15.19 8.57
C GLU A 89 -9.73 14.09 8.32
N PRO A 90 -9.36 12.81 8.53
CA PRO A 90 -10.25 11.72 8.19
C PRO A 90 -11.33 11.61 9.28
N THR A 91 -12.58 11.54 8.87
CA THR A 91 -13.70 11.29 9.81
C THR A 91 -13.81 9.82 10.21
N THR A 92 -13.03 8.94 9.58
CA THR A 92 -12.99 7.50 9.80
C THR A 92 -11.57 7.00 10.02
N SER A 93 -11.43 5.83 10.64
CA SER A 93 -10.13 5.21 10.93
C SER A 93 -9.47 4.57 9.70
N VAL A 94 -10.25 4.27 8.65
CA VAL A 94 -9.79 3.71 7.36
C VAL A 94 -10.58 4.39 6.24
N LEU A 95 -9.86 4.92 5.25
CA LEU A 95 -10.41 5.52 4.05
C LEU A 95 -10.61 4.46 2.95
N GLN A 96 -11.49 4.73 1.99
CA GLN A 96 -11.65 3.93 0.79
C GLN A 96 -11.27 4.76 -0.43
N GLY A 97 -10.68 4.11 -1.44
CA GLY A 97 -10.32 4.75 -2.69
C GLY A 97 -10.28 3.76 -3.85
N THR A 98 -10.16 4.30 -5.05
CA THR A 98 -10.02 3.53 -6.28
C THR A 98 -8.82 4.04 -7.07
N ALA A 99 -8.08 3.14 -7.71
CA ALA A 99 -6.97 3.50 -8.59
C ALA A 99 -6.99 2.63 -9.84
N GLN A 100 -6.48 3.17 -10.95
CA GLN A 100 -6.22 2.41 -12.15
C GLN A 100 -4.72 2.15 -12.28
N CYS A 101 -4.38 0.91 -12.59
CA CYS A 101 -3.02 0.45 -12.80
C CYS A 101 -2.70 0.46 -14.29
N HIS A 102 -1.58 1.09 -14.64
CA HIS A 102 -1.10 1.23 -16.00
C HIS A 102 0.14 0.37 -16.25
#